data_AF-A0A1R1Y4I7-F1
#
_entry.id   AF-A0A1R1Y4I7-F1
#
_cell.length_a   1.000
_cell.length_b   1.000
_cell.length_c   1.000
_cell.angle_alpha   90.00
_cell.angle_beta   90.00
_cell.angle_gamma   90.00
#
_symmetry.space_group_name_H-M   'P 1'
#
loop_
_entity.id
_entity.type
_entity.pdbx_description
1 polymer ?
#
loop_
_entity_poly.entity_id
_entity_poly.type
_entity_poly.pdbx_seq_one_letter_code
_entity_poly.pdbx_strand_id
1 'polypeptide(L)'
;MNVHLSLQQYRNQFAITETQNNESSPLINGPRILILGPKDSGKTSIVRSLANYAIRQRETPIIINLDPSEGMTTVPGTVSATSFSKALSPEDGFFSYSLLGSDGIIDYPLVYHYGYLSPNDQPILFKKIVKNLALGVEKQLALNKKFVYT
;
A
#
# COMPACT_ATOMS: atom_id res chain seq x y z
N MET A 1 12.72 2.12 -13.87
CA MET A 1 11.66 1.62 -14.77
C MET A 1 11.52 0.09 -14.72
N ASN A 2 12.63 -0.66 -14.67
CA ASN A 2 12.62 -2.13 -14.74
C ASN A 2 11.82 -2.82 -13.62
N VAL A 3 11.84 -2.30 -12.38
CA VAL A 3 11.12 -2.90 -11.24
C VAL A 3 9.60 -2.89 -11.46
N HIS A 4 9.04 -1.77 -11.93
CA HIS A 4 7.59 -1.71 -12.22
C HIS A 4 7.18 -2.72 -13.29
N LEU A 5 8.01 -2.86 -14.33
CA LEU A 5 7.76 -3.82 -15.41
C LEU A 5 7.77 -5.26 -14.91
N SER A 6 8.76 -5.65 -14.08
CA SER A 6 8.81 -7.01 -13.52
C SER A 6 7.60 -7.31 -12.63
N LEU A 7 7.11 -6.32 -11.88
CA LEU A 7 5.93 -6.47 -11.04
C LEU A 7 4.66 -6.63 -11.87
N GLN A 8 4.55 -5.90 -12.99
CA GLN A 8 3.42 -6.05 -13.89
C GLN A 8 3.44 -7.40 -14.61
N GLN A 9 4.62 -7.87 -15.04
CA GLN A 9 4.77 -9.20 -15.60
C GLN A 9 4.32 -10.29 -14.61
N TYR A 10 4.71 -10.15 -13.34
CA TYR A 10 4.24 -11.03 -12.28
C TYR A 10 2.70 -11.02 -12.23
N ARG A 11 2.05 -9.86 -12.08
CA ARG A 11 0.57 -9.75 -12.06
C ARG A 11 -0.10 -10.44 -13.25
N ASN A 12 0.41 -10.22 -14.46
CA ASN A 12 -0.16 -10.81 -15.68
C ASN A 12 -0.06 -12.35 -15.68
N GLN A 13 1.05 -12.92 -15.20
CA GLN A 13 1.21 -14.37 -15.08
C GLN A 13 0.20 -14.97 -14.08
N PHE A 14 -0.06 -14.29 -12.98
CA PHE A 14 -1.08 -14.72 -12.01
C PHE A 14 -2.48 -14.62 -12.58
N ALA A 15 -2.84 -13.53 -13.26
CA ALA A 15 -4.16 -13.38 -13.89
C ALA A 15 -4.45 -14.48 -14.93
N ILE A 16 -3.44 -14.88 -15.72
CA ILE A 16 -3.57 -15.97 -16.70
C ILE A 16 -3.79 -17.31 -15.99
N THR A 17 -3.06 -17.56 -14.89
CA THR A 17 -3.14 -18.81 -14.12
C THR A 17 -4.48 -18.95 -13.39
N GLU A 18 -5.03 -17.84 -12.86
CA GLU A 18 -6.36 -17.81 -12.24
C GLU A 18 -7.47 -18.18 -13.23
N THR A 19 -7.37 -17.69 -14.47
CA THR A 19 -8.37 -17.95 -15.52
C THR A 19 -8.43 -19.44 -15.89
N GLN A 20 -7.30 -20.16 -15.79
CA GLN A 20 -7.24 -21.57 -16.19
C GLN A 20 -7.65 -22.54 -15.08
N ASN A 21 -7.40 -22.22 -13.81
CA ASN A 21 -7.52 -23.22 -12.75
C ASN A 21 -8.87 -23.26 -12.01
N ASN A 22 -9.76 -22.26 -12.09
CA ASN A 22 -11.05 -22.21 -11.36
C ASN A 22 -11.00 -22.56 -9.84
N GLU A 23 -9.82 -22.78 -9.29
CA GLU A 23 -9.56 -23.04 -7.89
C GLU A 23 -9.19 -21.70 -7.26
N SER A 24 -10.09 -21.23 -6.39
CA SER A 24 -9.86 -20.08 -5.51
C SER A 24 -8.85 -20.45 -4.43
N SER A 25 -7.60 -20.72 -4.82
CA SER A 25 -6.51 -20.85 -3.87
C SER A 25 -6.34 -19.50 -3.13
N PRO A 26 -6.04 -19.48 -1.82
CA PRO A 26 -5.91 -18.26 -1.02
C PRO A 26 -4.68 -17.40 -1.37
N LEU A 27 -3.99 -17.68 -2.47
CA LEU A 27 -2.80 -16.99 -2.98
C LEU A 27 -3.14 -15.83 -3.95
N ILE A 28 -4.39 -15.34 -3.92
CA ILE A 28 -4.89 -14.16 -4.66
C ILE A 28 -4.22 -12.91 -4.09
N ASN A 29 -2.93 -12.72 -4.35
CA ASN A 29 -2.22 -11.55 -3.88
C ASN A 29 -1.23 -11.09 -4.93
N GLY A 30 -1.49 -9.90 -5.47
CA GLY A 30 -0.51 -9.15 -6.24
C GLY A 30 0.82 -8.99 -5.48
N PRO A 31 1.89 -8.62 -6.19
CA PRO A 31 3.24 -8.62 -5.62
C PRO A 31 3.34 -7.68 -4.42
N ARG A 32 3.88 -8.19 -3.30
CA ARG A 32 4.13 -7.45 -2.06
C ARG A 32 5.61 -7.10 -1.99
N ILE A 33 5.92 -5.82 -1.78
CA ILE A 33 7.30 -5.32 -1.81
C ILE A 33 7.58 -4.58 -0.52
N LEU A 34 8.74 -4.87 0.07
CA LEU A 34 9.27 -4.15 1.21
C LEU A 34 10.51 -3.37 0.77
N ILE A 35 10.49 -2.06 0.95
CA ILE A 35 11.62 -1.19 0.62
C ILE A 35 12.37 -0.86 1.92
N LEU A 36 13.63 -1.27 1.98
CA LEU A 36 14.52 -1.08 3.12
C LEU A 36 15.70 -0.20 2.73
N GLY A 37 16.24 0.53 3.70
CA GLY A 37 17.40 1.41 3.49
C GLY A 37 17.57 2.44 4.61
N PRO A 38 18.74 3.07 4.72
CA PRO A 38 19.04 4.07 5.74
C PRO A 38 18.12 5.29 5.62
N LYS A 39 18.08 6.14 6.66
CA LYS A 39 17.34 7.42 6.60
C LYS A 39 17.83 8.26 5.40
N ASP A 40 16.91 8.99 4.78
CA ASP A 40 17.17 9.88 3.64
C ASP A 40 17.69 9.22 2.35
N SER A 41 17.60 7.89 2.21
CA SER A 41 17.99 7.18 0.98
C SER A 41 16.96 7.27 -0.17
N GLY A 42 15.95 8.14 -0.07
CA GLY A 42 14.90 8.30 -1.10
C GLY A 42 13.86 7.17 -1.17
N LYS A 43 13.69 6.37 -0.11
CA LYS A 43 12.70 5.27 -0.06
C LYS A 43 11.28 5.74 -0.41
N THR A 44 10.84 6.81 0.23
CA THR A 44 9.53 7.43 0.03
C THR A 44 9.32 7.90 -1.41
N SER A 45 10.37 8.42 -2.05
CA SER A 45 10.34 8.84 -3.46
C SER A 45 10.16 7.64 -4.40
N ILE A 46 10.87 6.54 -4.15
CA ILE A 46 10.73 5.31 -4.95
C ILE A 46 9.33 4.72 -4.79
N VAL A 47 8.81 4.65 -3.56
CA VAL A 47 7.44 4.20 -3.28
C VAL A 47 6.43 5.04 -4.07
N ARG A 48 6.58 6.37 -4.05
CA ARG A 48 5.71 7.30 -4.78
C ARG A 48 5.75 7.05 -6.29
N SER A 49 6.94 6.90 -6.86
CA SER A 49 7.10 6.62 -8.29
C SER A 49 6.45 5.28 -8.68
N LEU A 50 6.71 4.20 -7.92
CA LEU A 50 6.11 2.88 -8.19
C LEU A 50 4.59 2.90 -8.07
N ALA A 51 4.05 3.60 -7.06
CA ALA A 51 2.61 3.77 -6.90
C ALA A 51 2.00 4.49 -8.11
N ASN A 52 2.57 5.61 -8.53
CA ASN A 52 2.10 6.35 -9.70
C ASN A 52 2.16 5.54 -10.99
N TYR A 53 3.19 4.71 -11.18
CA TYR A 53 3.25 3.82 -12.34
C TYR A 53 2.18 2.72 -12.28
N ALA A 54 1.89 2.16 -11.11
CA ALA A 54 0.82 1.18 -10.93
C ALA A 54 -0.56 1.80 -11.21
N ILE A 55 -0.84 2.97 -10.66
CA ILE A 55 -2.12 3.67 -10.86
C ILE A 55 -2.34 4.02 -12.34
N ARG A 56 -1.28 4.43 -13.05
CA ARG A 56 -1.34 4.68 -14.51
C ARG A 56 -1.62 3.41 -15.32
N GLN A 57 -1.32 2.22 -14.78
CA GLN A 57 -1.72 0.94 -15.37
C GLN A 57 -3.09 0.45 -14.87
N ARG A 58 -3.89 1.33 -14.27
CA ARG A 58 -5.21 1.03 -13.68
C ARG A 58 -5.18 0.01 -12.54
N GLU A 59 -4.05 -0.09 -11.86
CA GLU A 59 -3.91 -0.88 -10.64
C GLU A 59 -4.18 0.00 -9.42
N THR A 60 -4.70 -0.59 -8.34
CA THR A 60 -4.93 0.10 -7.06
C THR A 60 -3.95 -0.41 -5.99
N PRO A 61 -2.70 0.11 -5.94
CA PRO A 61 -1.73 -0.34 -4.96
C PRO A 61 -2.12 0.05 -3.53
N ILE A 62 -1.86 -0.86 -2.58
CA ILE A 62 -1.93 -0.56 -1.15
C ILE A 62 -0.54 -0.13 -0.69
N ILE A 63 -0.42 1.11 -0.21
CA ILE A 63 0.82 1.67 0.31
C ILE A 63 0.77 1.59 1.83
N ILE A 64 1.79 0.97 2.40
CA ILE A 64 1.89 0.73 3.84
C ILE A 64 3.07 1.54 4.38
N ASN A 65 2.81 2.41 5.36
CA ASN A 65 3.85 3.12 6.10
C ASN A 65 4.09 2.42 7.44
N LEU A 66 5.30 1.88 7.60
CA LEU A 66 5.78 1.24 8.83
C LEU A 66 6.73 2.14 9.64
N ASP A 67 7.00 3.36 9.20
CA ASP A 67 7.84 4.30 9.93
C ASP A 67 6.94 5.26 10.74
N PRO A 68 6.89 5.12 12.08
CA PRO A 68 6.07 5.99 12.91
C PRO A 68 6.64 7.41 13.05
N SER A 69 7.91 7.63 12.68
CA SER A 69 8.48 8.99 12.68
C SER A 69 7.99 9.82 11.49
N GLU A 70 7.62 9.16 10.38
CA GLU A 70 7.17 9.78 9.15
C GLU A 70 5.63 9.78 9.09
N GLY A 71 5.02 10.95 9.19
CA GLY A 71 3.56 11.11 9.04
C GLY A 71 3.13 11.09 7.58
N MET A 72 3.26 9.95 6.89
CA MET A 72 3.06 9.89 5.42
C MET A 72 1.61 10.19 4.99
N THR A 73 0.64 9.46 5.54
CA THR A 73 -0.80 9.66 5.23
C THR A 73 -1.57 10.22 6.42
N THR A 74 -0.95 10.28 7.60
CA THR A 74 -1.58 10.72 8.84
C THR A 74 -0.55 11.35 9.77
N VAL A 75 -0.95 11.66 11.01
CA VAL A 75 -0.06 12.25 12.01
C VAL A 75 1.10 11.33 12.40
N PRO A 76 2.25 11.89 12.83
CA PRO A 76 3.36 11.11 13.39
C PRO A 76 2.93 10.25 14.59
N GLY A 77 3.67 9.18 14.87
CA GLY A 77 3.37 8.20 15.91
C GLY A 77 2.31 7.18 15.49
N THR A 78 2.10 6.99 14.19
CA THR A 78 1.12 6.06 13.63
C THR A 78 1.75 5.12 12.61
N VAL A 79 1.09 3.99 12.38
CA VAL A 79 1.38 3.05 11.31
C VAL A 79 0.11 2.97 10.46
N SER A 80 0.24 3.12 9.14
CA SER A 80 -0.91 3.25 8.25
C SER A 80 -0.81 2.41 6.99
N ALA A 81 -1.96 2.05 6.42
CA ALA A 81 -2.12 1.41 5.13
C ALA A 81 -3.23 2.08 4.35
N THR A 82 -2.95 2.53 3.13
CA THR A 82 -3.92 3.26 2.29
C THR A 82 -3.91 2.68 0.88
N SER A 83 -5.07 2.32 0.36
CA SER A 83 -5.25 2.02 -1.06
C SER A 83 -5.36 3.32 -1.84
N PHE A 84 -4.54 3.48 -2.89
CA PHE A 84 -4.61 4.66 -3.73
C PHE A 84 -5.21 4.30 -5.08
N SER A 85 -6.32 4.95 -5.42
CA SER A 85 -7.00 4.77 -6.71
C SER A 85 -6.62 5.87 -7.71
N LYS A 86 -6.17 7.02 -7.22
CA LYS A 86 -5.79 8.19 -8.02
C LYS A 86 -4.31 8.47 -7.92
N ALA A 87 -3.73 8.95 -9.03
CA ALA A 87 -2.33 9.28 -9.09
C ALA A 87 -1.99 10.35 -8.05
N LEU A 88 -0.88 10.16 -7.35
CA LEU A 88 -0.38 11.05 -6.31
C LEU A 88 0.09 12.35 -6.96
N SER A 89 -0.52 13.47 -6.56
CA SER A 89 -0.10 14.81 -7.01
C SER A 89 1.33 15.09 -6.54
N PRO A 90 2.14 15.81 -7.34
CA PRO A 90 3.48 16.21 -6.90
C PRO A 90 3.45 17.23 -5.74
N GLU A 91 2.39 18.02 -5.62
CA GLU A 91 2.19 19.00 -4.54
C GLU A 91 1.73 18.32 -3.23
N ASP A 92 0.66 17.52 -3.30
CA ASP A 92 0.02 16.92 -2.13
C ASP A 92 0.64 15.57 -1.72
N GLY A 93 1.37 14.93 -2.64
CA GLY A 93 2.06 13.67 -2.39
C GLY A 93 1.12 12.58 -1.90
N PHE A 94 1.39 12.03 -0.70
CA PHE A 94 0.58 10.98 -0.10
C PHE A 94 -0.65 11.49 0.64
N PHE A 95 -0.74 12.80 0.91
CA PHE A 95 -1.92 13.43 1.49
C PHE A 95 -3.04 13.62 0.47
N SER A 96 -2.78 13.33 -0.80
CA SER A 96 -3.78 13.35 -1.86
C SER A 96 -4.81 12.20 -1.75
N TYR A 97 -4.81 11.40 -0.67
CA TYR A 97 -5.88 10.44 -0.45
C TYR A 97 -7.20 11.22 -0.32
N SER A 98 -8.04 11.04 -1.33
CA SER A 98 -9.16 11.92 -1.64
C SER A 98 -10.22 11.84 -0.54
N LEU A 99 -10.32 12.85 0.32
CA LEU A 99 -11.49 12.99 1.22
C LEU A 99 -12.71 13.49 0.46
N LEU A 100 -12.53 14.25 -0.64
CA LEU A 100 -13.60 14.79 -1.49
C LEU A 100 -13.05 15.13 -2.89
N GLY A 101 -12.90 14.12 -3.74
CA GLY A 101 -12.58 14.31 -5.16
C GLY A 101 -13.87 14.46 -5.99
N SER A 102 -13.80 15.20 -7.10
CA SER A 102 -14.90 15.43 -8.06
C SER A 102 -15.60 14.16 -8.55
N ASP A 103 -14.92 13.01 -8.46
CA ASP A 103 -15.38 11.73 -9.02
C ASP A 103 -16.03 10.81 -7.97
N GLY A 104 -16.20 11.26 -6.72
CA GLY A 104 -16.90 10.51 -5.66
C GLY A 104 -16.14 9.30 -5.06
N ILE A 105 -14.92 9.01 -5.53
CA ILE A 105 -14.07 7.94 -4.99
C ILE A 105 -13.28 8.45 -3.78
N ILE A 106 -13.46 7.80 -2.63
CA ILE A 106 -12.78 8.09 -1.36
C ILE A 106 -11.82 6.94 -1.05
N ASP A 107 -10.54 7.28 -0.89
CA ASP A 107 -9.51 6.33 -0.47
C ASP A 107 -9.50 6.28 1.08
N TYR A 108 -9.77 5.11 1.67
CA TYR A 108 -9.88 4.97 3.13
C TYR A 108 -8.56 4.48 3.74
N PRO A 109 -7.86 5.31 4.55
CA PRO A 109 -6.67 4.87 5.26
C PRO A 109 -7.03 4.02 6.49
N LEU A 110 -6.39 2.86 6.62
CA LEU A 110 -6.37 2.06 7.84
C LEU A 110 -5.21 2.52 8.71
N VAL A 111 -5.47 2.97 9.93
CA VAL A 111 -4.48 3.66 10.77
C VAL A 111 -4.49 3.06 12.17
N TYR A 112 -3.31 2.77 12.69
CA TYR A 112 -3.11 2.36 14.07
C TYR A 112 -2.16 3.34 14.76
N HIS A 113 -2.57 3.82 15.94
CA HIS A 113 -1.75 4.70 16.75
C HIS A 113 -0.76 3.91 17.60
N TYR A 114 0.53 4.22 17.46
CA TYR A 114 1.63 3.63 18.22
C TYR A 114 2.04 4.51 19.41
N GLY A 115 2.01 5.84 19.25
CA GLY A 115 2.29 6.81 20.31
C GLY A 115 3.77 7.15 20.53
N TYR A 116 4.69 6.44 19.88
CA TYR A 116 6.13 6.73 19.89
C TYR A 116 6.64 7.02 18.48
N LEU A 117 7.73 7.77 18.39
CA LEU A 117 8.35 8.12 17.11
C LEU A 117 9.37 7.09 16.66
N SER A 118 9.93 6.29 17.57
CA SER A 118 10.88 5.24 17.22
C SER A 118 10.30 3.85 17.48
N PRO A 119 10.39 2.91 16.51
CA PRO A 119 10.05 1.51 16.73
C PRO A 119 10.86 0.86 17.88
N ASN A 120 12.03 1.42 18.21
CA ASN A 120 12.89 0.92 19.28
C ASN A 120 12.41 1.33 20.69
N ASP A 121 11.56 2.34 20.82
CA ASP A 121 11.08 2.81 22.13
C ASP A 121 10.23 1.72 22.82
N GLN A 122 9.37 1.06 22.06
CA GLN A 122 8.54 -0.06 22.53
C GLN A 122 8.37 -1.15 21.46
N PRO A 123 9.39 -2.01 21.24
CA PRO A 123 9.41 -2.95 20.12
C PRO A 123 8.31 -4.02 20.19
N ILE A 124 7.90 -4.42 21.40
CA ILE A 124 6.83 -5.41 21.61
C ILE A 124 5.48 -4.85 21.15
N LEU A 125 5.20 -3.58 21.48
CA LEU A 125 3.97 -2.91 21.08
C LEU A 125 3.98 -2.66 19.57
N PHE A 126 5.10 -2.18 19.02
CA PHE A 126 5.26 -1.97 17.59
C PHE A 126 4.96 -3.26 16.80
N LYS A 127 5.54 -4.39 17.21
CA LYS A 127 5.27 -5.69 16.58
C LYS A 127 3.79 -6.10 16.68
N LYS A 128 3.12 -5.81 17.80
CA LYS A 128 1.69 -6.10 17.97
C LYS A 128 0.83 -5.23 17.03
N ILE A 129 1.15 -3.94 16.91
CA ILE A 129 0.44 -3.02 16.03
C ILE A 129 0.62 -3.41 14.56
N VAL A 130 1.85 -3.72 14.14
CA VAL A 130 2.13 -4.16 12.77
C VAL A 130 1.40 -5.47 12.45
N LYS A 131 1.31 -6.41 13.41
CA LYS A 131 0.49 -7.62 13.24
C LYS A 131 -0.99 -7.30 13.06
N ASN A 132 -1.54 -6.38 13.86
CA ASN A 132 -2.93 -5.97 13.74
C ASN A 132 -3.21 -5.28 12.40
N LEU A 133 -2.28 -4.42 11.96
CA LEU A 133 -2.32 -3.78 10.64
C LEU A 133 -2.32 -4.82 9.53
N ALA A 134 -1.43 -5.82 9.57
CA ALA A 134 -1.37 -6.88 8.58
C ALA A 134 -2.69 -7.66 8.50
N LEU A 135 -3.28 -8.03 9.65
CA LEU A 135 -4.59 -8.68 9.70
C LEU A 135 -5.71 -7.81 9.10
N GLY A 136 -5.67 -6.49 9.33
CA GLY A 136 -6.62 -5.55 8.75
C GLY A 136 -6.50 -5.46 7.22
N VAL A 137 -5.28 -5.36 6.72
CA VAL A 137 -4.99 -5.34 5.27
C VAL A 137 -5.38 -6.65 4.60
N GLU A 138 -5.11 -7.80 5.22
CA GLU A 138 -5.51 -9.10 4.67
C GLU A 138 -7.04 -9.25 4.59
N LYS A 139 -7.76 -8.79 5.62
CA LYS A 139 -9.23 -8.73 5.58
C LYS A 139 -9.73 -7.82 4.46
N GLN A 140 -9.13 -6.64 4.29
CA GLN A 140 -9.48 -5.71 3.22
C GLN A 140 -9.25 -6.33 1.84
N LEU A 141 -8.13 -7.04 1.64
CA LEU A 141 -7.82 -7.77 0.41
C LEU A 141 -8.80 -8.92 0.14
N ALA A 142 -9.17 -9.69 1.18
CA ALA A 142 -10.12 -10.79 1.04
C ALA A 142 -11.54 -10.32 0.67
N LEU A 143 -11.96 -9.16 1.17
CA LEU A 143 -13.25 -8.53 0.83
C LEU A 143 -13.23 -7.95 -0.59
N ASN A 144 -12.11 -7.36 -1.00
CA ASN A 144 -11.98 -6.68 -2.28
C ASN A 144 -11.38 -7.58 -3.35
N LYS A 145 -12.14 -8.61 -3.77
CA LYS A 145 -11.76 -9.51 -4.89
C LYS A 145 -11.84 -8.84 -6.28
N LYS A 146 -12.43 -7.65 -6.38
CA LYS A 146 -12.63 -6.89 -7.62
C LYS A 146 -11.98 -5.51 -7.52
N PHE A 147 -10.68 -5.43 -7.82
CA PHE A 147 -10.07 -4.21 -8.35
C PHE A 147 -9.37 -4.47 -9.69
N VAL A 148 -9.76 -5.56 -10.35
CA VAL A 148 -9.38 -5.88 -11.73
C VAL A 148 -10.64 -5.69 -12.56
N TYR A 149 -10.54 -4.90 -13.64
CA TYR A 149 -11.58 -4.56 -14.63
C TYR A 149 -12.54 -3.41 -14.28
N THR A 150 -12.11 -2.19 -14.59
CA THR A 150 -12.92 -1.23 -15.38
C THR A 150 -12.02 -0.44 -16.33
#